data_AF-A0A5S3W5U2-F1
#
_entry.id   AF-A0A5S3W5U2-F1
#
_cell.length_a   1.000
_cell.length_b   1.000
_cell.length_c   1.000
_cell.angle_alpha   90.00
_cell.angle_beta   90.00
_cell.angle_gamma   90.00
#
_symmetry.space_group_name_H-M   'P 1'
#
loop_
_entity.id
_entity.type
_entity.pdbx_description
1 polymer ?
#
loop_
_entity_poly.entity_id
_entity_poly.type
_entity_poly.pdbx_seq_one_letter_code
_entity_poly.pdbx_strand_id
1 'polypeptide(L)'
;MSDKKSHINHLLSDEQKWQHSYEQPISYAPLVQLANSNWVVPQHFLRYKHTLKSVNEVLESIDFSAHFRVLAAQKDEQIYLQVAVLSPDNYKTSSYPGDSKSKKLLFGRRWLVEENLPTSELIQTAFLALKIAREHEVRELLQLTQQHATSTPFNNHHDLPVMAQNPELVKGSCSNTSVNELLKCVVFAGANINLQSHQQIAEQHLYTVELLCNDCQLSEFNNKTISFLTPDSSTNSFLHGFIATLVATSNEYVNEQFKYKGFARFSKHVNVEQIGELSIAMRSPNAVALCSMGKQHANQLNFEIDSSRAPQGCGQAIDGFLAAHGIKQPENAHLYPNYL
;
A
#
# COMPACT_ATOMS: atom_id res chain seq x y z
N MET A 1 -41.45 -27.28 -10.93
CA MET A 1 -40.79 -28.39 -10.18
C MET A 1 -39.34 -28.44 -10.64
N SER A 2 -38.29 -28.12 -9.90
CA SER A 2 -38.06 -27.74 -8.52
C SER A 2 -37.20 -26.47 -8.54
N ASP A 3 -37.50 -25.50 -7.67
CA ASP A 3 -36.78 -24.23 -7.60
C ASP A 3 -35.30 -24.45 -7.31
N LYS A 4 -34.43 -24.01 -8.23
CA LYS A 4 -32.97 -23.89 -8.00
C LYS A 4 -32.61 -22.92 -6.87
N LYS A 5 -33.59 -22.34 -6.16
CA LYS A 5 -33.39 -21.70 -4.86
C LYS A 5 -32.90 -22.70 -3.79
N SER A 6 -33.13 -24.00 -3.96
CA SER A 6 -32.79 -25.00 -2.93
C SER A 6 -31.33 -25.50 -2.94
N HIS A 7 -30.59 -25.35 -4.05
CA HIS A 7 -29.22 -25.90 -4.12
C HIS A 7 -28.19 -25.11 -3.30
N ILE A 8 -28.43 -23.83 -3.03
CA ILE A 8 -27.57 -23.03 -2.14
C ILE A 8 -27.82 -23.43 -0.68
N ASN A 9 -29.07 -23.73 -0.32
CA ASN A 9 -29.44 -24.05 1.06
C ASN A 9 -28.88 -25.38 1.58
N HIS A 10 -28.54 -26.32 0.69
CA HIS A 10 -28.03 -27.64 1.07
C HIS A 10 -26.51 -27.75 1.11
N LEU A 11 -25.77 -26.79 0.53
CA LEU A 11 -24.30 -26.83 0.47
C LEU A 11 -23.62 -25.99 1.56
N LEU A 12 -24.36 -25.11 2.24
CA LEU A 12 -23.89 -24.31 3.36
C LEU A 12 -24.83 -24.57 4.54
N SER A 13 -24.31 -25.19 5.62
CA SER A 13 -25.07 -25.37 6.86
C SER A 13 -25.60 -24.00 7.33
N ASP A 14 -26.81 -23.95 7.90
CA ASP A 14 -27.46 -22.69 8.30
C ASP A 14 -26.59 -21.83 9.25
N GLU A 15 -25.66 -22.45 9.98
CA GLU A 15 -24.69 -21.79 10.87
C GLU A 15 -23.43 -21.25 10.16
N GLN A 16 -23.15 -21.68 8.93
CA GLN A 16 -22.02 -21.22 8.11
C GLN A 16 -22.41 -20.17 7.06
N LYS A 17 -23.69 -19.81 6.95
CA LYS A 17 -24.23 -19.20 5.72
C LYS A 17 -23.51 -17.94 5.28
N TRP A 18 -23.12 -17.04 6.19
CA TRP A 18 -22.23 -15.89 5.87
C TRP A 18 -21.50 -15.50 7.16
N GLN A 19 -20.27 -15.97 7.37
CA GLN A 19 -19.52 -15.76 8.63
C GLN A 19 -19.26 -14.29 8.97
N HIS A 20 -19.55 -13.37 8.04
CA HIS A 20 -19.37 -11.95 8.17
C HIS A 20 -20.59 -11.24 7.54
N SER A 21 -21.38 -10.53 8.34
CA SER A 21 -22.67 -9.94 7.92
C SER A 21 -22.59 -8.84 6.85
N TYR A 22 -21.38 -8.54 6.37
CA TYR A 22 -21.06 -7.43 5.48
C TYR A 22 -20.69 -7.86 4.05
N GLU A 23 -20.65 -9.17 3.74
CA GLU A 23 -20.52 -9.69 2.38
C GLU A 23 -21.74 -10.56 2.04
N GLN A 24 -22.38 -10.31 0.90
CA GLN A 24 -23.55 -11.07 0.47
C GLN A 24 -23.52 -11.33 -1.03
N PRO A 25 -23.71 -12.57 -1.51
CA PRO A 25 -23.82 -12.80 -2.94
C PRO A 25 -25.04 -12.11 -3.52
N ILE A 26 -24.91 -11.71 -4.78
CA ILE A 26 -26.06 -11.38 -5.58
C ILE A 26 -26.95 -12.60 -5.82
N SER A 27 -28.23 -12.36 -6.10
CA SER A 27 -29.13 -13.40 -6.57
C SER A 27 -28.55 -14.09 -7.80
N TYR A 28 -28.58 -15.43 -7.82
CA TYR A 28 -28.02 -16.28 -8.88
C TYR A 28 -26.51 -16.17 -9.07
N ALA A 29 -25.76 -15.73 -8.06
CA ALA A 29 -24.30 -15.79 -8.09
C ALA A 29 -23.80 -17.23 -8.37
N PRO A 30 -22.75 -17.38 -9.19
CA PRO A 30 -22.21 -18.70 -9.51
C PRO A 30 -21.43 -19.26 -8.32
N LEU A 31 -21.45 -20.58 -8.19
CA LEU A 31 -20.57 -21.32 -7.28
C LEU A 31 -19.47 -21.97 -8.10
N VAL A 32 -18.23 -21.70 -7.73
CA VAL A 32 -17.04 -22.27 -8.37
C VAL A 32 -16.41 -23.28 -7.41
N GLN A 33 -16.19 -24.50 -7.89
CA GLN A 33 -15.41 -25.49 -7.15
C GLN A 33 -13.93 -25.27 -7.41
N LEU A 34 -13.16 -25.13 -6.34
CA LEU A 34 -11.71 -25.00 -6.39
C LEU A 34 -11.03 -26.37 -6.48
N ALA A 35 -9.75 -26.39 -6.84
CA ALA A 35 -8.95 -27.61 -6.94
C ALA A 35 -8.88 -28.40 -5.60
N ASN A 36 -9.02 -27.73 -4.46
CA ASN A 36 -9.11 -28.35 -3.14
C ASN A 36 -10.53 -28.81 -2.76
N SER A 37 -11.44 -28.88 -3.73
CA SER A 37 -12.85 -29.28 -3.58
C SER A 37 -13.73 -28.31 -2.79
N ASN A 38 -13.22 -27.18 -2.32
CA ASN A 38 -14.03 -26.14 -1.69
C ASN A 38 -14.88 -25.41 -2.73
N TRP A 39 -16.08 -25.02 -2.32
CA TRP A 39 -16.98 -24.19 -3.13
C TRP A 39 -16.94 -22.75 -2.65
N VAL A 40 -16.83 -21.82 -3.59
CA VAL A 40 -16.77 -20.38 -3.29
C VAL A 40 -17.65 -19.59 -4.26
N VAL A 41 -18.16 -18.45 -3.79
CA VAL A 41 -18.71 -17.42 -4.68
C VAL A 41 -17.58 -16.45 -5.01
N PRO A 42 -17.27 -16.20 -6.30
CA PRO A 42 -16.26 -15.21 -6.66
C PRO A 42 -16.60 -13.82 -6.17
N GLN A 43 -15.56 -13.08 -5.74
CA GLN A 43 -15.65 -11.73 -5.17
C GLN A 43 -16.47 -10.75 -6.03
N HIS A 44 -16.38 -10.87 -7.36
CA HIS A 44 -17.10 -10.03 -8.33
C HIS A 44 -18.63 -10.21 -8.31
N PHE A 45 -19.13 -11.23 -7.61
CA PHE A 45 -20.56 -11.50 -7.43
C PHE A 45 -21.03 -11.28 -5.99
N LEU A 46 -20.20 -10.62 -5.16
CA LEU A 46 -20.53 -10.24 -3.80
C LEU A 46 -20.84 -8.75 -3.73
N ARG A 47 -21.83 -8.42 -2.91
CA ARG A 47 -22.18 -7.08 -2.47
C ARG A 47 -21.60 -6.86 -1.07
N TYR A 48 -21.07 -5.67 -0.84
CA TYR A 48 -20.42 -5.30 0.41
C TYR A 48 -21.22 -4.21 1.14
N LYS A 49 -21.20 -4.26 2.46
CA LYS A 49 -21.77 -3.23 3.34
C LYS A 49 -20.93 -3.05 4.59
N HIS A 50 -19.81 -2.34 4.45
CA HIS A 50 -18.90 -2.07 5.56
C HIS A 50 -19.47 -1.03 6.53
N THR A 51 -19.32 -1.33 7.81
CA THR A 51 -19.57 -0.44 8.95
C THR A 51 -18.27 -0.31 9.73
N LEU A 52 -18.16 0.66 10.63
CA LEU A 52 -16.97 0.78 11.48
C LEU A 52 -16.67 -0.55 12.22
N LYS A 53 -17.71 -1.27 12.67
CA LYS A 53 -17.56 -2.56 13.32
C LYS A 53 -16.95 -3.61 12.38
N SER A 54 -17.51 -3.79 11.19
CA SER A 54 -17.00 -4.81 10.27
C SER A 54 -15.60 -4.48 9.73
N VAL A 55 -15.27 -3.20 9.56
CA VAL A 55 -13.89 -2.82 9.21
C VAL A 55 -12.93 -3.19 10.34
N ASN A 56 -13.29 -2.94 11.60
CA ASN A 56 -12.46 -3.37 12.74
C ASN A 56 -12.30 -4.90 12.80
N GLU A 57 -13.35 -5.68 12.55
CA GLU A 57 -13.27 -7.16 12.48
C GLU A 57 -12.27 -7.64 11.41
N VAL A 58 -12.22 -6.98 10.25
CA VAL A 58 -11.22 -7.26 9.20
C VAL A 58 -9.81 -6.90 9.68
N LEU A 59 -9.62 -5.72 10.28
CA LEU A 59 -8.32 -5.26 10.76
C LEU A 59 -7.78 -6.11 11.93
N GLU A 60 -8.66 -6.65 12.78
CA GLU A 60 -8.28 -7.57 13.87
C GLU A 60 -7.72 -8.90 13.34
N SER A 61 -8.11 -9.29 12.12
CA SER A 61 -7.56 -10.44 11.42
C SER A 61 -6.23 -10.16 10.72
N ILE A 62 -5.73 -8.93 10.77
CA ILE A 62 -4.42 -8.55 10.24
C ILE A 62 -3.36 -8.65 11.33
N ASP A 63 -2.31 -9.41 11.05
CA ASP A 63 -1.11 -9.49 11.87
C ASP A 63 0.03 -8.69 11.20
N PHE A 64 0.61 -7.77 11.97
CA PHE A 64 1.73 -6.93 11.56
C PHE A 64 2.43 -6.31 12.80
N SER A 65 3.70 -5.92 12.65
CA SER A 65 4.58 -5.36 13.69
C SER A 65 3.89 -4.49 14.75
N ALA A 66 4.18 -4.75 16.03
CA ALA A 66 3.58 -4.04 17.18
C ALA A 66 3.81 -2.50 17.20
N HIS A 67 4.76 -1.98 16.42
CA HIS A 67 5.05 -0.54 16.35
C HIS A 67 4.13 0.23 15.38
N PHE A 68 3.42 -0.49 14.51
CA PHE A 68 2.52 0.06 13.52
C PHE A 68 1.16 -0.63 13.64
N ARG A 69 0.11 0.14 13.89
CA ARG A 69 -1.25 -0.40 13.94
C ARG A 69 -2.14 0.33 12.95
N VAL A 70 -2.78 -0.41 12.06
CA VAL A 70 -3.86 0.14 11.23
C VAL A 70 -5.11 0.20 12.10
N LEU A 71 -5.72 1.38 12.20
CA LEU A 71 -6.93 1.63 12.96
C LEU A 71 -8.05 2.04 12.00
N ALA A 72 -9.27 1.60 12.28
CA ALA A 72 -10.47 2.16 11.66
C ALA A 72 -11.06 3.22 12.57
N ALA A 73 -11.48 4.34 11.98
CA ALA A 73 -12.21 5.38 12.66
C ALA A 73 -13.30 5.92 11.74
N GLN A 74 -14.25 6.63 12.34
CA GLN A 74 -15.34 7.27 11.62
C GLN A 74 -15.38 8.74 12.02
N LYS A 75 -15.53 9.60 11.01
CA LYS A 75 -15.86 11.01 11.21
C LYS A 75 -17.09 11.29 10.37
N ASP A 76 -18.15 11.77 11.01
CA ASP A 76 -19.47 11.91 10.40
C ASP A 76 -19.93 10.54 9.85
N GLU A 77 -20.37 10.46 8.59
CA GLU A 77 -20.73 9.18 7.94
C GLU A 77 -19.55 8.48 7.25
N GLN A 78 -18.34 9.04 7.34
CA GLN A 78 -17.19 8.56 6.57
C GLN A 78 -16.24 7.71 7.41
N ILE A 79 -16.09 6.45 7.03
CA ILE A 79 -15.12 5.52 7.61
C ILE A 79 -13.77 5.70 6.93
N TYR A 80 -12.69 5.65 7.71
CA TYR A 80 -11.33 5.71 7.21
C TYR A 80 -10.37 4.84 8.01
N LEU A 81 -9.29 4.43 7.36
CA LEU A 81 -8.12 3.84 7.99
C LEU A 81 -7.10 4.91 8.33
N GLN A 82 -6.38 4.71 9.42
CA GLN A 82 -5.22 5.53 9.80
C GLN A 82 -4.18 4.66 10.48
N VAL A 83 -2.91 4.83 10.11
CA VAL A 83 -1.82 4.11 10.75
C VAL A 83 -1.39 4.87 12.00
N ALA A 84 -1.48 4.22 13.16
CA ALA A 84 -0.86 4.66 14.39
C ALA A 84 0.57 4.13 14.46
N VAL A 85 1.52 5.00 14.81
CA VAL A 85 2.95 4.68 14.93
C VAL A 85 3.43 5.02 16.32
N LEU A 86 4.12 4.08 16.97
CA LEU A 86 4.84 4.30 18.22
C LEU A 86 6.34 4.46 17.95
N SER A 87 6.77 5.71 17.81
CA SER A 87 8.17 6.09 17.52
C SER A 87 8.88 6.68 18.76
N PRO A 88 10.20 6.53 18.92
CA PRO A 88 10.97 7.27 19.92
C PRO A 88 10.80 8.79 19.77
N ASP A 89 10.80 9.53 20.87
CA ASP A 89 10.75 10.99 20.84
C ASP A 89 12.14 11.58 20.53
N ASN A 90 12.40 11.87 19.24
CA ASN A 90 13.67 12.42 18.78
C ASN A 90 13.94 13.87 19.24
N TYR A 91 12.96 14.56 19.85
CA TYR A 91 13.12 15.95 20.30
C TYR A 91 13.55 16.07 21.76
N LYS A 92 13.48 14.98 22.54
CA LYS A 92 14.00 14.96 23.91
C LYS A 92 15.47 14.58 23.88
N THR A 93 16.34 15.59 23.77
CA THR A 93 17.71 15.45 24.24
C THR A 93 17.66 15.05 25.71
N SER A 94 18.24 13.88 26.00
CA SER A 94 18.30 13.24 27.31
C SER A 94 18.74 14.21 28.42
N SER A 95 17.78 14.85 29.07
CA SER A 95 18.02 15.74 30.21
C SER A 95 18.00 14.97 31.53
N TYR A 96 17.56 13.71 31.52
CA TYR A 96 17.58 12.81 32.67
C TYR A 96 18.10 11.40 32.28
N PRO A 97 19.14 10.87 32.97
CA PRO A 97 19.59 9.50 32.79
C PRO A 97 18.51 8.55 33.34
N GLY A 98 17.62 8.09 32.45
CA GLY A 98 16.47 7.24 32.76
C GLY A 98 15.28 7.40 31.80
N ASP A 99 15.23 8.50 31.04
CA ASP A 99 14.05 8.88 30.22
C ASP A 99 14.15 8.47 28.73
N SER A 100 15.16 7.68 28.35
CA SER A 100 15.45 7.31 26.94
C SER A 100 14.44 6.32 26.31
N LYS A 101 13.27 6.12 26.92
CA LYS A 101 12.22 5.20 26.47
C LYS A 101 10.88 5.87 26.17
N SER A 102 10.76 7.20 26.28
CA SER A 102 9.49 7.85 25.97
C SER A 102 9.15 7.70 24.48
N LYS A 103 8.11 6.93 24.17
CA LYS A 103 7.57 6.78 22.82
C LYS A 103 6.48 7.81 22.58
N LYS A 104 6.49 8.43 21.41
CA LYS A 104 5.43 9.31 20.92
C LYS A 104 4.45 8.49 20.07
N LEU A 105 3.16 8.68 20.33
CA LEU A 105 2.10 8.17 19.46
C LEU A 105 1.85 9.19 18.34
N LEU A 106 2.02 8.74 17.10
CA LEU A 106 1.79 9.51 15.89
C LEU A 106 0.68 8.86 15.07
N PHE A 107 -0.01 9.67 14.27
CA PHE A 107 -1.06 9.21 13.38
C PHE A 107 -0.75 9.65 11.95
N GLY A 108 -0.72 8.69 11.03
CA GLY A 108 -0.49 8.93 9.61
C GLY A 108 -1.67 9.61 8.91
N ARG A 109 -1.64 9.63 7.57
CA ARG A 109 -2.76 10.15 6.76
C ARG A 109 -3.97 9.23 6.83
N ARG A 110 -5.15 9.79 6.57
CA ARG A 110 -6.42 9.05 6.51
C ARG A 110 -6.61 8.44 5.12
N TRP A 111 -7.08 7.21 5.08
CA TRP A 111 -7.40 6.46 3.88
C TRP A 111 -8.88 6.11 3.91
N LEU A 112 -9.67 6.67 3.00
CA LEU A 112 -11.13 6.49 3.03
C LEU A 112 -11.52 5.03 2.74
N VAL A 113 -12.58 4.57 3.40
CA VAL A 113 -13.18 3.25 3.17
C VAL A 113 -14.60 3.47 2.68
N GLU A 114 -14.85 3.07 1.43
CA GLU A 114 -16.18 3.08 0.82
C GLU A 114 -17.04 1.95 1.44
N GLU A 115 -18.34 2.18 1.63
CA GLU A 115 -19.25 1.18 2.23
C GLU A 115 -19.31 -0.11 1.39
N ASN A 116 -19.22 0.02 0.07
CA ASN A 116 -19.26 -1.07 -0.90
C ASN A 116 -17.87 -1.61 -1.29
N LEU A 117 -16.80 -1.20 -0.60
CA LEU A 117 -15.43 -1.64 -0.88
C LEU A 117 -15.31 -3.16 -0.68
N PRO A 118 -14.76 -3.94 -1.62
CA PRO A 118 -14.50 -5.34 -1.37
C PRO A 118 -13.53 -5.56 -0.21
N THR A 119 -13.75 -6.60 0.61
CA THR A 119 -12.84 -6.89 1.75
C THR A 119 -11.38 -7.09 1.32
N SER A 120 -11.14 -7.66 0.14
CA SER A 120 -9.77 -7.78 -0.39
C SER A 120 -9.13 -6.43 -0.70
N GLU A 121 -9.91 -5.47 -1.21
CA GLU A 121 -9.48 -4.09 -1.42
C GLU A 121 -9.27 -3.37 -0.10
N LEU A 122 -10.12 -3.60 0.90
CA LEU A 122 -9.92 -3.07 2.26
C LEU A 122 -8.59 -3.56 2.87
N ILE A 123 -8.29 -4.86 2.75
CA ILE A 123 -7.02 -5.46 3.21
C ILE A 123 -5.84 -4.85 2.44
N GLN A 124 -5.99 -4.68 1.12
CA GLN A 124 -4.96 -4.05 0.30
C GLN A 124 -4.74 -2.58 0.67
N THR A 125 -5.79 -1.82 0.97
CA THR A 125 -5.68 -0.44 1.45
C THR A 125 -4.95 -0.38 2.80
N ALA A 126 -5.23 -1.30 3.72
CA ALA A 126 -4.50 -1.39 5.00
C ALA A 126 -3.01 -1.70 4.77
N PHE A 127 -2.70 -2.64 3.87
CA PHE A 127 -1.33 -2.98 3.47
C PHE A 127 -0.59 -1.78 2.85
N LEU A 128 -1.22 -1.05 1.92
CA LEU A 128 -0.65 0.15 1.31
C LEU A 128 -0.44 1.27 2.33
N ALA A 129 -1.40 1.49 3.23
CA ALA A 129 -1.29 2.49 4.29
C ALA A 129 -0.06 2.22 5.17
N LEU A 130 0.23 0.95 5.51
CA LEU A 130 1.43 0.56 6.24
C LEU A 130 2.71 0.83 5.46
N LYS A 131 2.76 0.49 4.16
CA LYS A 131 3.93 0.80 3.30
C LYS A 131 4.23 2.29 3.30
N ILE A 132 3.22 3.13 3.06
CA ILE A 132 3.39 4.58 3.02
C ILE A 132 3.80 5.14 4.39
N ALA A 133 3.20 4.65 5.48
CA ALA A 133 3.59 5.05 6.83
C ALA A 133 5.06 4.69 7.14
N ARG A 134 5.54 3.53 6.69
CA ARG A 134 6.93 3.13 6.89
C ARG A 134 7.90 3.85 5.95
N GLU A 135 7.50 4.12 4.71
CA GLU A 135 8.29 4.94 3.79
C GLU A 135 8.54 6.33 4.37
N HIS A 136 7.53 6.92 5.00
CA HIS A 136 7.69 8.17 5.76
C HIS A 136 8.81 8.06 6.80
N GLU A 137 8.78 7.05 7.67
CA GLU A 137 9.81 6.85 8.68
C GLU A 137 11.20 6.61 8.05
N VAL A 138 11.30 5.78 7.01
CA VAL A 138 12.58 5.53 6.30
C VAL A 138 13.20 6.82 5.77
N ARG A 139 12.37 7.70 5.19
CA ARG A 139 12.80 9.00 4.65
C ARG A 139 13.27 9.96 5.74
N GLU A 140 12.65 9.93 6.91
CA GLU A 140 13.06 10.73 8.07
C GLU A 140 14.33 10.20 8.75
N LEU A 141 14.59 8.90 8.65
CA LEU A 141 15.79 8.30 9.24
C LEU A 141 17.08 8.60 8.45
N LEU A 142 16.97 9.02 7.19
CA LEU A 142 18.13 9.41 6.38
C LEU A 142 18.47 10.89 6.61
N GLN A 143 19.59 11.11 7.28
CA GLN A 143 20.07 12.41 7.68
C GLN A 143 21.30 12.81 6.87
N LEU A 144 21.36 14.09 6.48
CA LEU A 144 22.48 14.70 5.78
C LEU A 144 22.96 15.94 6.55
N THR A 145 24.24 15.97 6.89
CA THR A 145 24.87 17.10 7.57
C THR A 145 25.61 17.98 6.57
N GLN A 146 25.19 19.25 6.48
CA GLN A 146 25.78 20.27 5.61
C GLN A 146 25.86 21.59 6.38
N GLN A 147 26.95 22.35 6.21
CA GLN A 147 27.11 23.67 6.84
C GLN A 147 26.85 23.66 8.38
N HIS A 148 27.33 22.62 9.06
CA HIS A 148 27.13 22.39 10.50
C HIS A 148 25.68 22.16 10.97
N ALA A 149 24.75 21.98 10.04
CA ALA A 149 23.35 21.63 10.32
C ALA A 149 23.00 20.26 9.74
N THR A 150 22.12 19.54 10.41
CA THR A 150 21.60 18.24 9.95
C THR A 150 20.18 18.42 9.43
N SER A 151 19.89 17.86 8.25
CA SER A 151 18.56 17.85 7.63
C SER A 151 18.16 16.43 7.21
N THR A 152 16.88 16.23 6.89
CA THR A 152 16.34 15.00 6.28
C THR A 152 15.92 15.29 4.83
N PRO A 153 16.85 15.24 3.86
CA PRO A 153 16.64 15.80 2.51
C PRO A 153 15.62 15.04 1.66
N PHE A 154 15.12 13.89 2.13
CA PHE A 154 14.11 13.09 1.45
C PHE A 154 12.78 13.00 2.22
N ASN A 155 12.62 13.77 3.30
CA ASN A 155 11.40 13.77 4.08
C ASN A 155 10.17 14.23 3.27
N ASN A 156 8.98 13.91 3.78
CA ASN A 156 7.71 14.23 3.12
C ASN A 156 7.10 15.56 3.62
N HIS A 157 7.86 16.35 4.37
CA HIS A 157 7.45 17.59 5.00
C HIS A 157 8.03 18.84 4.32
N HIS A 158 8.78 18.68 3.22
CA HIS A 158 9.27 19.83 2.46
C HIS A 158 8.12 20.69 1.93
N ASP A 159 8.35 22.00 1.91
CA ASP A 159 7.45 22.95 1.28
C ASP A 159 7.59 22.87 -0.25
N LEU A 160 6.86 21.92 -0.84
CA LEU A 160 6.87 21.69 -2.28
C LEU A 160 6.46 22.94 -3.07
N PRO A 161 5.43 23.74 -2.66
CA PRO A 161 5.15 25.02 -3.30
C PRO A 161 6.35 25.98 -3.33
N VAL A 162 7.09 26.14 -2.23
CA VAL A 162 8.28 26.98 -2.19
C VAL A 162 9.37 26.45 -3.14
N MET A 163 9.63 25.14 -3.15
CA MET A 163 10.59 24.53 -4.08
C MET A 163 10.17 24.72 -5.54
N ALA A 164 8.88 24.61 -5.85
CA ALA A 164 8.35 24.77 -7.20
C ALA A 164 8.40 26.22 -7.69
N GLN A 165 8.27 27.19 -6.78
CA GLN A 165 8.40 28.62 -7.09
C GLN A 165 9.85 29.07 -7.22
N ASN A 166 10.80 28.36 -6.60
CA ASN A 166 12.23 28.69 -6.61
C ASN A 166 13.08 27.49 -7.08
N PRO A 167 12.79 26.91 -8.26
CA PRO A 167 13.41 25.66 -8.71
C PRO A 167 14.93 25.77 -8.88
N GLU A 168 15.45 26.96 -9.16
CA GLU A 168 16.89 27.24 -9.28
C GLU A 168 17.66 26.99 -7.99
N LEU A 169 17.01 27.07 -6.82
CA LEU A 169 17.64 26.79 -5.52
C LEU A 169 17.93 25.30 -5.31
N VAL A 170 17.25 24.41 -6.06
CA VAL A 170 17.33 22.95 -5.87
C VAL A 170 17.73 22.19 -7.15
N LYS A 171 17.89 22.88 -8.29
CA LYS A 171 18.32 22.32 -9.57
C LYS A 171 19.79 22.63 -9.92
N GLY A 172 20.61 22.90 -8.91
CA GLY A 172 22.03 23.22 -9.08
C GLY A 172 22.89 22.04 -9.59
N SER A 173 24.10 22.35 -10.02
CA SER A 173 25.11 21.34 -10.38
C SER A 173 25.49 20.50 -9.16
N CYS A 174 25.60 19.18 -9.35
CA CYS A 174 26.09 18.29 -8.31
C CYS A 174 27.55 18.62 -7.95
N SER A 175 27.87 18.56 -6.66
CA SER A 175 29.26 18.65 -6.21
C SER A 175 30.06 17.45 -6.74
N ASN A 176 31.29 17.69 -7.21
CA ASN A 176 32.26 16.66 -7.65
C ASN A 176 32.91 15.90 -6.46
N THR A 177 32.20 15.78 -5.35
CA THR A 177 32.66 15.05 -4.17
C THR A 177 32.56 13.54 -4.42
N SER A 178 33.51 12.75 -3.91
CA SER A 178 33.41 11.29 -3.99
C SER A 178 32.33 10.75 -3.05
N VAL A 179 31.78 9.56 -3.34
CA VAL A 179 30.81 8.91 -2.45
C VAL A 179 31.40 8.64 -1.05
N ASN A 180 32.70 8.33 -0.95
CA ASN A 180 33.37 8.16 0.34
C ASN A 180 33.36 9.44 1.19
N GLU A 181 33.57 10.59 0.57
CA GLU A 181 33.50 11.88 1.28
C GLU A 181 32.05 12.23 1.63
N LEU A 182 31.08 11.93 0.76
CA LEU A 182 29.65 12.10 1.04
C LEU A 182 29.24 11.32 2.30
N LEU A 183 29.63 10.05 2.43
CA LEU A 183 29.20 9.18 3.52
C LEU A 183 29.70 9.62 4.90
N LYS A 184 30.71 10.49 4.99
CA LYS A 184 31.11 11.13 6.26
C LYS A 184 30.04 12.07 6.81
N CYS A 185 29.14 12.55 5.95
CA CYS A 185 28.09 13.49 6.28
C CYS A 185 26.69 12.86 6.27
N VAL A 186 26.57 11.58 5.93
CA VAL A 186 25.29 10.87 5.83
C VAL A 186 25.16 9.86 6.96
N VAL A 187 24.03 9.89 7.64
CA VAL A 187 23.68 8.99 8.73
C VAL A 187 22.32 8.38 8.41
N PHE A 188 22.14 7.10 8.72
CA PHE A 188 20.85 6.44 8.65
C PHE A 188 20.48 5.86 10.02
N ALA A 189 19.29 6.20 10.51
CA ALA A 189 18.79 5.76 11.80
C ALA A 189 19.78 6.00 12.97
N GLY A 190 20.44 7.15 12.95
CA GLY A 190 21.42 7.55 13.97
C GLY A 190 22.79 6.88 13.88
N ALA A 191 23.05 6.05 12.86
CA ALA A 191 24.34 5.39 12.64
C ALA A 191 24.97 5.73 11.29
N ASN A 192 26.31 5.65 11.25
CA ASN A 192 27.08 5.82 10.01
C ASN A 192 26.80 4.69 9.01
N ILE A 193 27.12 4.95 7.74
CA ILE A 193 27.01 3.99 6.65
C ILE A 193 28.42 3.75 6.11
N ASN A 194 28.76 2.49 5.86
CA ASN A 194 30.05 2.11 5.30
C ASN A 194 29.92 1.70 3.83
N LEU A 195 30.77 2.23 2.95
CA LEU A 195 30.85 1.76 1.57
C LEU A 195 31.74 0.52 1.50
N GLN A 196 31.17 -0.64 1.20
CA GLN A 196 31.93 -1.88 1.06
C GLN A 196 32.51 -2.05 -0.34
N SER A 197 31.74 -1.72 -1.38
CA SER A 197 32.23 -1.80 -2.76
C SER A 197 31.52 -0.84 -3.70
N HIS A 198 32.25 -0.44 -4.74
CA HIS A 198 31.77 0.31 -5.89
C HIS A 198 32.33 -0.34 -7.16
N GLN A 199 31.45 -0.75 -8.06
CA GLN A 199 31.82 -1.37 -9.33
C GLN A 199 31.02 -0.74 -10.46
N GLN A 200 31.64 -0.56 -11.62
CA GLN A 200 30.91 -0.22 -12.84
C GLN A 200 30.46 -1.50 -13.53
N ILE A 201 29.17 -1.62 -13.84
CA ILE A 201 28.57 -2.74 -14.57
C ILE A 201 27.90 -2.15 -15.80
N ALA A 202 28.49 -2.39 -16.98
CA ALA A 202 28.13 -1.70 -18.22
C ALA A 202 28.13 -0.17 -18.02
N GLU A 203 27.00 0.50 -18.26
CA GLU A 203 26.83 1.95 -18.11
C GLU A 203 26.29 2.35 -16.73
N GLN A 204 26.20 1.41 -15.78
CA GLN A 204 25.67 1.66 -14.44
C GLN A 204 26.74 1.48 -13.37
N HIS A 205 26.48 2.02 -12.18
CA HIS A 205 27.34 1.84 -11.02
C HIS A 205 26.63 1.04 -9.93
N LEU A 206 27.21 -0.10 -9.55
CA LEU A 206 26.78 -0.92 -8.43
C LEU A 206 27.50 -0.47 -7.16
N TYR A 207 26.72 -0.11 -6.15
CA TYR A 207 27.19 0.17 -4.81
C TYR A 207 26.75 -0.95 -3.87
N THR A 208 27.63 -1.34 -2.95
CA THR A 208 27.28 -2.16 -1.79
C THR A 208 27.66 -1.40 -0.54
N VAL A 209 26.68 -1.18 0.34
CA VAL A 209 26.83 -0.43 1.57
C VAL A 209 26.37 -1.26 2.76
N GLU A 210 26.96 -0.98 3.91
CA GLU A 210 26.62 -1.60 5.19
C GLU A 210 26.03 -0.54 6.13
N LEU A 211 24.85 -0.81 6.67
CA LEU A 211 24.19 0.01 7.66
C LEU A 211 24.66 -0.42 9.06
N LEU A 212 25.22 0.51 9.84
CA LEU A 212 25.79 0.20 11.16
C LEU A 212 24.80 0.37 12.32
N CYS A 213 23.51 0.58 12.04
CA CYS A 213 22.48 0.63 13.06
C CYS A 213 22.23 -0.76 13.65
N ASN A 214 22.13 -0.86 14.99
CA ASN A 214 22.02 -2.15 15.70
C ASN A 214 20.64 -2.40 16.33
N ASP A 215 19.97 -1.33 16.75
CA ASP A 215 18.68 -1.38 17.46
C ASP A 215 17.76 -0.24 17.00
N CYS A 216 17.65 -0.07 15.68
CA CYS A 216 16.72 0.93 15.15
C CYS A 216 15.28 0.38 15.16
N GLN A 217 14.31 1.29 15.22
CA GLN A 217 12.87 0.98 15.23
C GLN A 217 12.44 0.12 14.03
N LEU A 218 13.11 0.29 12.89
CA LEU A 218 12.88 -0.47 11.67
C LEU A 218 13.91 -1.61 11.62
N SER A 219 13.66 -2.66 12.40
CA SER A 219 14.62 -3.73 12.66
C SER A 219 15.18 -4.42 11.41
N GLU A 220 14.47 -4.36 10.28
CA GLU A 220 14.94 -4.91 9.02
C GLU A 220 16.18 -4.22 8.45
N PHE A 221 16.62 -3.10 9.02
CA PHE A 221 17.84 -2.40 8.65
C PHE A 221 19.01 -2.66 9.60
N ASN A 222 18.78 -3.33 10.74
CA ASN A 222 19.84 -3.56 11.71
C ASN A 222 20.96 -4.41 11.10
N ASN A 223 22.19 -3.88 11.08
CA ASN A 223 23.38 -4.50 10.50
C ASN A 223 23.20 -5.02 9.07
N LYS A 224 22.41 -4.30 8.26
CA LYS A 224 22.07 -4.76 6.92
C LYS A 224 23.08 -4.31 5.88
N THR A 225 23.52 -5.25 5.06
CA THR A 225 24.20 -4.96 3.80
C THR A 225 23.17 -4.79 2.69
N ILE A 226 23.28 -3.71 1.93
CA ILE A 226 22.38 -3.36 0.83
C ILE A 226 23.20 -3.09 -0.42
N SER A 227 22.73 -3.59 -1.56
CA SER A 227 23.33 -3.32 -2.86
C SER A 227 22.32 -2.66 -3.81
N PHE A 228 22.76 -1.71 -4.61
CA PHE A 228 21.91 -0.99 -5.56
C PHE A 228 22.69 -0.40 -6.74
N LEU A 229 21.97 -0.22 -7.86
CA LEU A 229 22.49 0.34 -9.10
C LEU A 229 22.08 1.81 -9.25
N THR A 230 22.98 2.61 -9.80
CA THR A 230 22.72 3.99 -10.21
C THR A 230 23.12 4.21 -11.67
N PRO A 231 22.50 5.18 -12.37
CA PRO A 231 22.80 5.45 -13.78
C PRO A 231 24.17 6.13 -14.00
N ASP A 232 24.72 6.78 -12.97
CA ASP A 232 26.01 7.45 -12.99
C ASP A 232 26.65 7.43 -11.60
N SER A 233 27.90 7.88 -11.50
CA SER A 233 28.69 7.87 -10.26
C SER A 233 28.54 9.14 -9.41
N SER A 234 27.63 10.04 -9.74
CA SER A 234 27.40 11.26 -8.96
C SER A 234 26.86 10.94 -7.56
N THR A 235 27.19 11.80 -6.62
CA THR A 235 26.67 11.73 -5.24
C THR A 235 25.16 11.86 -5.18
N ASN A 236 24.55 12.62 -6.10
CA ASN A 236 23.09 12.73 -6.18
C ASN A 236 22.45 11.42 -6.64
N SER A 237 22.96 10.81 -7.70
CA SER A 237 22.49 9.51 -8.18
C SER A 237 22.69 8.42 -7.10
N PHE A 238 23.79 8.47 -6.35
CA PHE A 238 23.98 7.63 -5.16
C PHE A 238 22.88 7.83 -4.11
N LEU A 239 22.62 9.07 -3.68
CA LEU A 239 21.61 9.35 -2.64
C LEU A 239 20.21 8.91 -3.05
N HIS A 240 19.81 9.19 -4.30
CA HIS A 240 18.52 8.76 -4.84
C HIS A 240 18.40 7.24 -4.97
N GLY A 241 19.44 6.56 -5.47
CA GLY A 241 19.47 5.09 -5.53
C GLY A 241 19.45 4.45 -4.14
N PHE A 242 20.15 5.06 -3.19
CA PHE A 242 20.22 4.58 -1.82
C PHE A 242 18.86 4.67 -1.11
N ILE A 243 18.22 5.84 -1.12
CA ILE A 243 16.90 6.00 -0.48
C ILE A 243 15.84 5.12 -1.15
N ALA A 244 15.87 4.98 -2.48
CA ALA A 244 14.96 4.08 -3.19
C ALA A 244 15.13 2.62 -2.71
N THR A 245 16.37 2.19 -2.47
CA THR A 245 16.66 0.83 -2.00
C THR A 245 16.31 0.62 -0.53
N LEU A 246 16.47 1.64 0.31
CA LEU A 246 15.97 1.61 1.69
C LEU A 246 14.45 1.48 1.71
N VAL A 247 13.73 2.27 0.91
CA VAL A 247 12.27 2.18 0.79
C VAL A 247 11.84 0.81 0.25
N ALA A 248 12.51 0.29 -0.78
CA ALA A 248 12.26 -1.06 -1.30
C ALA A 248 12.48 -2.14 -0.23
N THR A 249 13.53 -2.00 0.58
CA THR A 249 13.83 -2.91 1.69
C THR A 249 12.73 -2.90 2.75
N SER A 250 12.23 -1.73 3.14
CA SER A 250 11.10 -1.61 4.07
C SER A 250 9.81 -2.17 3.47
N ASN A 251 9.54 -1.90 2.19
CA ASN A 251 8.40 -2.46 1.48
C ASN A 251 8.43 -3.99 1.42
N GLU A 252 9.62 -4.58 1.23
CA GLU A 252 9.81 -6.03 1.27
C GLU A 252 9.54 -6.58 2.67
N TYR A 253 9.98 -5.89 3.73
CA TYR A 253 9.60 -6.28 5.09
C TYR A 253 8.08 -6.29 5.28
N VAL A 254 7.36 -5.28 4.75
CA VAL A 254 5.89 -5.30 4.79
C VAL A 254 5.30 -6.47 4.01
N ASN A 255 5.82 -6.75 2.80
CA ASN A 255 5.37 -7.86 1.97
C ASN A 255 5.42 -9.20 2.73
N GLU A 256 6.51 -9.43 3.47
CA GLU A 256 6.76 -10.69 4.16
C GLU A 256 6.05 -10.81 5.50
N GLN A 257 5.88 -9.70 6.22
CA GLN A 257 5.32 -9.73 7.59
C GLN A 257 3.82 -9.44 7.65
N PHE A 258 3.23 -8.78 6.65
CA PHE A 258 1.80 -8.51 6.62
C PHE A 258 1.02 -9.79 6.32
N LYS A 259 0.18 -10.21 7.28
CA LYS A 259 -0.64 -11.41 7.17
C LYS A 259 -2.10 -11.07 7.41
N TYR A 260 -2.98 -11.64 6.60
CA TYR A 260 -4.42 -11.67 6.88
C TYR A 260 -4.84 -13.11 7.19
N LYS A 261 -5.44 -13.34 8.36
CA LYS A 261 -5.79 -14.68 8.87
C LYS A 261 -4.62 -15.68 8.73
N GLY A 262 -3.41 -15.23 9.04
CA GLY A 262 -2.17 -16.02 8.97
C GLY A 262 -1.56 -16.18 7.58
N PHE A 263 -2.21 -15.71 6.51
CA PHE A 263 -1.71 -15.83 5.13
C PHE A 263 -1.02 -14.54 4.65
N ALA A 264 0.25 -14.64 4.26
CA ALA A 264 1.07 -13.53 3.76
C ALA A 264 0.96 -13.40 2.23
N ARG A 265 -0.18 -12.92 1.71
CA ARG A 265 -0.45 -12.86 0.25
C ARG A 265 0.65 -12.17 -0.56
N PHE A 266 1.34 -11.19 0.00
CA PHE A 266 2.34 -10.38 -0.70
C PHE A 266 3.76 -10.92 -0.58
N SER A 267 3.98 -11.98 0.20
CA SER A 267 5.28 -12.61 0.34
C SER A 267 5.76 -13.20 -1.00
N LYS A 268 7.06 -13.06 -1.28
CA LYS A 268 7.70 -13.70 -2.45
C LYS A 268 7.71 -15.23 -2.36
N HIS A 269 7.40 -15.79 -1.19
CA HIS A 269 7.27 -17.23 -0.99
C HIS A 269 5.91 -17.77 -1.46
N VAL A 270 4.97 -16.90 -1.84
CA VAL A 270 3.71 -17.32 -2.45
C VAL A 270 3.93 -17.55 -3.94
N ASN A 271 3.64 -18.76 -4.42
CA ASN A 271 3.83 -19.12 -5.82
C ASN A 271 2.88 -18.30 -6.73
N VAL A 272 3.47 -17.48 -7.60
CA VAL A 272 2.75 -16.59 -8.53
C VAL A 272 1.94 -17.35 -9.58
N GLU A 273 2.41 -18.52 -10.04
CA GLU A 273 1.68 -19.36 -11.00
C GLU A 273 0.40 -19.91 -10.35
N GLN A 274 0.48 -20.35 -9.10
CA GLN A 274 -0.66 -20.86 -8.33
C GLN A 274 -1.70 -19.76 -8.05
N ILE A 275 -1.26 -18.53 -7.80
CA ILE A 275 -2.17 -17.37 -7.75
C ILE A 275 -2.87 -17.18 -9.10
N GLY A 276 -2.12 -17.28 -10.20
CA GLY A 276 -2.63 -17.17 -11.56
C GLY A 276 -3.69 -18.23 -11.86
N GLU A 277 -3.40 -19.50 -11.54
CA GLU A 277 -4.34 -20.62 -11.68
C GLU A 277 -5.62 -20.41 -10.88
N LEU A 278 -5.50 -20.00 -9.61
CA LEU A 278 -6.66 -19.66 -8.78
C LEU A 278 -7.48 -18.51 -9.39
N SER A 279 -6.82 -17.46 -9.88
CA SER A 279 -7.50 -16.34 -10.54
C SER A 279 -8.23 -16.77 -11.81
N ILE A 280 -7.65 -17.67 -12.61
CA ILE A 280 -8.27 -18.21 -13.82
C ILE A 280 -9.50 -19.03 -13.46
N ALA A 281 -9.39 -19.93 -12.48
CA ALA A 281 -10.52 -20.76 -12.04
C ALA A 281 -11.72 -19.91 -11.60
N MET A 282 -11.45 -18.78 -10.92
CA MET A 282 -12.47 -17.86 -10.41
C MET A 282 -13.11 -16.94 -11.46
N ARG A 283 -12.56 -16.90 -12.69
CA ARG A 283 -13.01 -16.01 -13.77
C ARG A 283 -13.35 -16.73 -15.07
N SER A 284 -13.06 -18.02 -15.18
CA SER A 284 -13.29 -18.81 -16.38
C SER A 284 -14.76 -18.72 -16.82
N PRO A 285 -15.07 -18.32 -18.08
CA PRO A 285 -16.44 -18.12 -18.54
C PRO A 285 -17.36 -19.34 -18.32
N ASN A 286 -16.80 -20.55 -18.39
CA ASN A 286 -17.53 -21.79 -18.14
C ASN A 286 -17.88 -21.97 -16.66
N ALA A 287 -16.98 -21.56 -15.76
CA ALA A 287 -17.17 -21.69 -14.31
C ALA A 287 -18.08 -20.58 -13.75
N VAL A 288 -18.05 -19.38 -14.33
CA VAL A 288 -18.89 -18.24 -13.91
C VAL A 288 -20.09 -18.00 -14.82
N ALA A 289 -20.52 -19.02 -15.57
CA ALA A 289 -21.64 -18.92 -16.50
C ALA A 289 -22.94 -18.56 -15.77
N LEU A 290 -23.49 -17.38 -16.08
CA LEU A 290 -24.71 -16.86 -15.49
C LEU A 290 -25.94 -17.11 -16.38
N CYS A 291 -27.07 -17.41 -15.76
CA CYS A 291 -28.38 -17.32 -16.42
C CYS A 291 -28.74 -15.85 -16.72
N SER A 292 -29.78 -15.61 -17.53
CA SER A 292 -30.22 -14.24 -17.89
C SER A 292 -30.45 -13.36 -16.65
N MET A 293 -31.16 -13.89 -15.64
CA MET A 293 -31.40 -13.18 -14.38
C MET A 293 -30.09 -12.88 -13.62
N GLY A 294 -29.16 -13.84 -13.57
CA GLY A 294 -27.86 -13.64 -12.94
C GLY A 294 -27.05 -12.55 -13.64
N LYS A 295 -27.06 -12.51 -14.98
CA LYS A 295 -26.42 -11.43 -15.75
C LYS A 295 -27.03 -10.07 -15.43
N GLN A 296 -28.35 -9.99 -15.31
CA GLN A 296 -29.04 -8.75 -14.95
C GLN A 296 -28.59 -8.25 -13.56
N HIS A 297 -28.53 -9.14 -12.56
CA HIS A 297 -28.07 -8.77 -11.21
C HIS A 297 -26.58 -8.39 -11.18
N ALA A 298 -25.72 -9.08 -11.93
CA ALA A 298 -24.30 -8.75 -12.02
C ALA A 298 -24.08 -7.38 -12.68
N ASN A 299 -24.80 -7.10 -13.78
CA ASN A 299 -24.74 -5.80 -14.45
C ASN A 299 -25.27 -4.67 -13.55
N GLN A 300 -26.35 -4.93 -12.81
CA GLN A 300 -26.88 -3.97 -11.85
C GLN A 300 -25.87 -3.67 -10.73
N LEU A 301 -25.22 -4.70 -10.16
CA LEU A 301 -24.18 -4.51 -9.15
C LEU A 301 -23.02 -3.67 -9.69
N ASN A 302 -22.51 -3.99 -10.88
CA ASN A 302 -21.43 -3.21 -11.50
C ASN A 302 -21.84 -1.75 -11.73
N PHE A 303 -23.05 -1.52 -12.24
CA PHE A 303 -23.59 -0.17 -12.43
C PHE A 303 -23.64 0.61 -11.11
N GLU A 304 -24.20 0.01 -10.05
CA GLU A 304 -24.31 0.64 -8.73
C GLU A 304 -22.94 0.99 -8.15
N ILE A 305 -21.95 0.10 -8.25
CA ILE A 305 -20.59 0.34 -7.75
C ILE A 305 -19.92 1.43 -8.58
N ASP A 306 -19.82 1.27 -9.90
CA ASP A 306 -19.03 2.17 -10.75
C ASP A 306 -19.62 3.59 -10.77
N SER A 307 -20.94 3.73 -10.86
CA SER A 307 -21.59 5.05 -10.86
C SER A 307 -21.41 5.78 -9.52
N SER A 308 -21.35 5.06 -8.40
CA SER A 308 -21.14 5.65 -7.06
C SER A 308 -19.73 6.17 -6.83
N ARG A 309 -18.73 5.64 -7.56
CA ARG A 309 -17.31 6.02 -7.40
C ARG A 309 -16.91 7.22 -8.24
N ALA A 310 -17.75 7.63 -9.19
CA ALA A 310 -17.48 8.78 -10.03
C ALA A 310 -17.35 10.06 -9.17
N PRO A 311 -16.20 10.75 -9.20
CA PRO A 311 -15.93 11.88 -8.31
C PRO A 311 -16.72 13.13 -8.73
N GLN A 312 -17.48 13.74 -7.80
CA GLN A 312 -18.32 14.90 -8.09
C GLN A 312 -17.53 16.19 -8.34
N GLY A 313 -18.05 17.05 -9.23
CA GLY A 313 -17.51 18.41 -9.46
C GLY A 313 -16.25 18.50 -10.33
N CYS A 314 -15.85 17.42 -11.00
CA CYS A 314 -14.62 17.38 -11.80
C CYS A 314 -14.82 17.18 -13.31
N GLY A 315 -16.05 17.39 -13.83
CA GLY A 315 -16.38 17.17 -15.26
C GLY A 315 -15.41 17.85 -16.23
N GLN A 316 -15.09 19.14 -16.03
CA GLN A 316 -14.13 19.85 -16.87
C GLN A 316 -12.73 19.21 -16.91
N ALA A 317 -12.27 18.69 -15.77
CA ALA A 317 -10.97 18.01 -15.70
C ALA A 317 -11.01 16.67 -16.44
N ILE A 318 -12.12 15.94 -16.33
CA ILE A 318 -12.35 14.69 -17.07
C ILE A 318 -12.44 14.96 -18.57
N ASP A 319 -13.21 15.96 -19.00
CA ASP A 319 -13.36 16.33 -20.41
C ASP A 319 -12.03 16.72 -21.03
N GLY A 320 -11.25 17.56 -20.32
CA GLY A 320 -9.91 17.93 -20.74
C GLY A 320 -8.97 16.73 -20.86
N PHE A 321 -9.06 15.79 -19.91
CA PHE A 321 -8.30 14.54 -19.94
C PHE A 321 -8.68 13.66 -21.15
N LEU A 322 -9.98 13.48 -21.42
CA LEU A 322 -10.46 12.72 -22.58
C LEU A 322 -10.05 13.38 -23.90
N ALA A 323 -10.21 14.69 -24.01
CA ALA A 323 -9.83 15.47 -25.19
C ALA A 323 -8.33 15.38 -25.49
N ALA A 324 -7.47 15.44 -24.46
CA ALA A 324 -6.02 15.27 -24.61
C ALA A 324 -5.62 13.91 -25.20
N HIS A 325 -6.50 12.90 -25.09
CA HIS A 325 -6.31 11.57 -25.64
C HIS A 325 -7.18 11.30 -26.89
N GLY A 326 -7.85 12.34 -27.44
CA GLY A 326 -8.69 12.21 -28.62
C GLY A 326 -9.99 11.41 -28.39
N ILE A 327 -10.39 11.20 -27.15
CA ILE A 327 -11.61 10.47 -26.79
C ILE A 327 -12.76 11.47 -26.65
N LYS A 328 -13.82 11.30 -27.45
CA LYS A 328 -15.02 12.14 -27.37
C LYS A 328 -16.02 11.64 -26.32
N GLN A 329 -16.17 10.32 -26.22
CA GLN A 329 -17.05 9.69 -25.25
C GLN A 329 -16.49 8.29 -24.92
N PRO A 330 -16.26 7.96 -23.64
CA PRO A 330 -15.83 6.62 -23.25
C PRO A 330 -16.98 5.61 -23.39
N GLU A 331 -16.65 4.33 -23.62
CA GLU A 331 -17.64 3.27 -23.84
C GLU A 331 -18.61 3.10 -22.66
N ASN A 332 -18.13 3.36 -21.44
CA ASN A 332 -18.89 3.30 -20.20
C ASN A 332 -19.52 4.64 -19.80
N ALA A 333 -19.63 5.62 -20.70
CA ALA A 333 -20.26 6.91 -20.40
C ALA A 333 -21.69 6.79 -19.85
N HIS A 334 -22.41 5.72 -20.21
CA HIS A 334 -23.73 5.42 -19.69
C HIS A 334 -23.78 5.17 -18.17
N LEU A 335 -22.63 4.89 -17.53
CA LEU A 335 -22.50 4.78 -16.08
C LEU A 335 -22.42 6.16 -15.39
N TYR A 336 -22.15 7.22 -16.16
CA TYR A 336 -21.84 8.55 -15.66
C TYR A 336 -22.72 9.64 -16.29
N PRO A 337 -24.06 9.53 -16.21
CA PRO A 337 -24.98 10.39 -16.96
C PRO A 337 -24.91 11.88 -16.59
N ASN A 338 -24.25 12.23 -15.48
CA ASN A 338 -24.11 13.60 -14.98
C ASN A 338 -22.68 14.17 -15.11
N TYR A 339 -21.76 13.46 -15.77
CA TYR A 339 -20.33 13.81 -15.79
C TYR A 339 -19.75 14.11 -17.18
N LEU A 340 -20.45 13.71 -18.24
CA LEU A 340 -19.99 13.75 -19.63
C LEU A 340 -21.02 14.42 -20.52
#